data_AF-A0A1H2U3G8-F1
#
_entry.id   AF-A0A1H2U3G8-F1
#
_cell.length_a   1.000
_cell.length_b   1.000
_cell.length_c   1.000
_cell.angle_alpha   90.00
_cell.angle_beta   90.00
_cell.angle_gamma   90.00
#
_symmetry.space_group_name_H-M   'P 1'
#
loop_
_entity.id
_entity.type
_entity.pdbx_description
1 polymer ?
#
loop_
_entity_poly.entity_id
_entity_poly.type
_entity_poly.pdbx_seq_one_letter_code
_entity_poly.pdbx_strand_id
1 'polypeptide(L)'
;MNDEVLDAVKIGIEYILLTVFVFFAIKAMQLRDNYAIEMNTRQELEQAAEDKMTYSLYNTETSLPADEVLAAIRNFSDEGISIYVDDMGNGSDMLWSHAMIQSVNKKDKEKCSQKWIANHLTMTNYYKPYIVYDNVDPKEYAQKIKTGNVNRKMLKGEFVSGIIFLIDKTS
;
A
#
# COMPACT_ATOMS: atom_id res chain seq x y z
N MET A 1 40.59 19.91 -58.31
CA MET A 1 39.29 19.32 -58.69
C MET A 1 39.09 17.92 -58.11
N ASN A 2 40.02 16.96 -58.25
CA ASN A 2 39.83 15.63 -57.63
C ASN A 2 39.89 15.63 -56.09
N ASP A 3 40.73 16.48 -55.48
CA ASP A 3 40.89 16.49 -54.02
C ASP A 3 39.67 17.11 -53.29
N GLU A 4 39.07 18.15 -53.85
CA GLU A 4 37.86 18.79 -53.27
C GLU A 4 36.65 17.84 -53.28
N VAL A 5 36.51 17.01 -54.32
CA VAL A 5 35.46 15.98 -54.39
C VAL A 5 35.72 14.89 -53.36
N LEU A 6 36.98 14.51 -53.16
CA LEU A 6 37.37 13.48 -52.20
C LEU A 6 37.15 13.93 -50.74
N ASP A 7 37.43 15.20 -50.45
CA ASP A 7 37.17 15.80 -49.13
C ASP A 7 35.67 15.97 -48.86
N ALA A 8 34.87 16.36 -49.87
CA ALA A 8 33.43 16.41 -49.74
C ALA A 8 32.81 15.03 -49.45
N VAL A 9 33.33 13.96 -50.08
CA VAL A 9 32.91 12.58 -49.82
C VAL A 9 33.29 12.13 -48.41
N LYS A 10 34.49 12.45 -47.92
CA LYS A 10 34.91 12.15 -46.54
C LYS A 10 34.01 12.82 -45.51
N ILE A 11 33.74 14.11 -45.68
CA ILE A 11 32.84 14.87 -44.80
C ILE A 11 31.44 14.24 -44.81
N GLY A 12 30.92 13.85 -45.98
CA GLY A 12 29.64 13.16 -46.08
C GLY A 12 29.59 11.84 -45.31
N ILE A 13 30.65 11.03 -45.39
CA ILE A 13 30.76 9.76 -44.66
C ILE A 13 30.84 10.00 -43.15
N GLU A 14 31.58 11.01 -42.69
CA GLU A 14 31.66 11.38 -41.27
C GLU A 14 30.28 11.78 -40.71
N TYR A 15 29.49 12.55 -41.47
CA TYR A 15 28.12 12.90 -41.07
C TYR A 15 27.18 11.69 -40.99
N ILE A 16 27.31 10.73 -41.92
CA ILE A 16 26.54 9.49 -41.88
C ILE A 16 26.93 8.67 -40.64
N LEU A 17 28.23 8.53 -40.35
CA LEU A 17 28.73 7.83 -39.17
C LEU A 17 28.27 8.49 -37.86
N LEU A 18 28.33 9.83 -37.79
CA LEU A 18 27.84 10.59 -36.65
C LEU A 18 26.34 10.35 -36.42
N THR A 19 25.55 10.35 -37.50
CA THR A 19 24.10 10.12 -37.44
C THR A 19 23.80 8.71 -36.93
N VAL A 20 24.51 7.70 -37.42
CA VAL A 20 24.38 6.32 -36.95
C VAL A 20 24.74 6.21 -35.46
N PHE A 21 25.83 6.84 -35.03
CA PHE A 21 26.23 6.87 -33.63
C PHE A 21 25.17 7.51 -32.72
N VAL A 22 24.63 8.67 -33.11
CA VAL A 22 23.57 9.35 -32.37
C VAL A 22 22.31 8.49 -32.31
N PHE A 23 21.95 7.81 -33.41
CA PHE A 23 20.81 6.91 -33.43
C PHE A 23 20.97 5.74 -32.44
N PHE A 24 22.15 5.11 -32.40
CA PHE A 24 22.46 4.06 -31.43
C PHE A 24 22.45 4.58 -29.99
N ALA A 25 22.97 5.79 -29.74
CA ALA A 25 22.96 6.40 -28.41
C ALA A 25 21.53 6.65 -27.91
N ILE A 26 20.63 7.15 -28.77
CA ILE A 26 19.21 7.34 -28.45
C ILE A 26 18.55 6.00 -28.12
N LYS A 27 18.82 4.95 -28.91
CA LYS A 27 18.27 3.61 -28.66
C LYS A 27 18.76 2.99 -27.36
N ALA A 28 20.03 3.18 -27.02
CA ALA A 28 20.59 2.72 -25.74
C ALA A 28 19.95 3.43 -24.54
N MET A 29 19.69 4.75 -24.64
CA MET A 29 18.99 5.51 -23.61
C MET A 29 17.55 4.99 -23.43
N GLN A 30 16.81 4.79 -24.52
CA GLN A 30 15.45 4.23 -24.48
C GLN A 30 15.40 2.83 -23.82
N LEU A 31 16.37 1.97 -24.14
CA LEU A 31 16.49 0.65 -23.51
C LEU A 31 16.72 0.76 -22.01
N ARG A 32 17.64 1.63 -21.56
CA ARG A 32 17.90 1.84 -20.14
C ARG A 32 16.66 2.33 -19.40
N ASP A 33 15.94 3.29 -19.99
CA ASP A 33 14.75 3.86 -19.38
C ASP A 33 13.62 2.82 -19.30
N ASN A 34 13.45 1.98 -20.33
CA ASN A 34 12.51 0.86 -20.29
C ASN A 34 12.87 -0.19 -19.22
N TYR A 35 14.16 -0.53 -19.09
CA TYR A 35 14.63 -1.43 -18.03
C TYR A 35 14.39 -0.86 -16.63
N ALA A 36 14.57 0.45 -16.43
CA ALA A 36 14.29 1.11 -15.17
C ALA A 36 12.79 1.07 -14.83
N ILE A 37 11.91 1.31 -15.80
CA ILE A 37 10.45 1.20 -15.62
C ILE A 37 10.08 -0.23 -15.25
N GLU A 38 10.55 -1.22 -16.00
CA GLU A 38 10.24 -2.63 -15.76
C GLU A 38 10.74 -3.11 -14.39
N MET A 39 11.92 -2.65 -13.98
CA MET A 39 12.47 -2.96 -12.66
C MET A 39 11.66 -2.34 -11.52
N ASN A 40 11.22 -1.09 -11.67
CA ASN A 40 10.36 -0.43 -10.69
C ASN A 40 9.00 -1.15 -10.58
N THR A 41 8.37 -1.47 -11.71
CA THR A 41 7.11 -2.23 -11.73
C THR A 41 7.28 -3.60 -11.09
N ARG A 42 8.41 -4.29 -11.33
CA ARG A 42 8.69 -5.57 -10.68
C ARG A 42 8.84 -5.43 -9.17
N GLN A 43 9.54 -4.40 -8.69
CA GLN A 43 9.65 -4.13 -7.25
C GLN A 43 8.30 -3.83 -6.62
N GLU A 44 7.46 -3.02 -7.27
CA GLU A 44 6.09 -2.74 -6.80
C GLU A 44 5.24 -4.01 -6.72
N LEU A 45 5.35 -4.90 -7.70
CA LEU A 45 4.62 -6.18 -7.70
C LEU A 45 5.13 -7.16 -6.64
N GLU A 46 6.46 -7.24 -6.43
CA GLU A 46 7.06 -8.06 -5.38
C GLU A 46 6.60 -7.57 -4.00
N GLN A 47 6.61 -6.25 -3.76
CA GLN A 47 6.13 -5.65 -2.52
C GLN A 47 4.63 -5.90 -2.31
N ALA A 48 3.80 -5.72 -3.35
CA ALA A 48 2.38 -6.02 -3.29
C ALA A 48 2.08 -7.50 -2.98
N ALA A 49 2.90 -8.42 -3.50
CA ALA A 49 2.79 -9.84 -3.22
C ALA A 49 3.18 -10.16 -1.78
N GLU A 50 4.26 -9.56 -1.28
CA GLU A 50 4.71 -9.69 0.11
C GLU A 50 3.64 -9.18 1.08
N ASP A 51 3.11 -7.97 0.86
CA ASP A 51 2.02 -7.39 1.65
C ASP A 51 0.81 -8.33 1.68
N LYS A 52 0.39 -8.86 0.53
CA LYS A 52 -0.72 -9.82 0.46
C LYS A 52 -0.47 -11.09 1.28
N MET A 53 0.76 -11.59 1.32
CA MET A 53 1.11 -12.73 2.16
C MET A 53 1.09 -12.36 3.63
N THR A 54 1.69 -11.23 4.01
CA THR A 54 1.76 -10.72 5.39
C THR A 54 0.38 -10.51 5.99
N TYR A 55 -0.55 -9.91 5.24
CA TYR A 55 -1.89 -9.59 5.73
C TYR A 55 -2.92 -10.69 5.49
N SER A 56 -2.56 -11.80 4.82
CA SER A 56 -3.49 -12.89 4.43
C SER A 56 -4.30 -13.46 5.60
N LEU A 57 -3.74 -13.45 6.81
CA LEU A 57 -4.37 -13.90 8.06
C LEU A 57 -5.66 -13.14 8.39
N TYR A 58 -5.77 -11.88 7.93
CA TYR A 58 -6.94 -11.03 8.14
C TYR A 58 -7.93 -11.06 6.97
N ASN A 59 -7.66 -11.87 5.94
CA ASN A 59 -8.58 -12.17 4.85
C ASN A 59 -9.37 -13.45 5.14
N THR A 60 -10.09 -13.48 6.26
CA THR A 60 -10.83 -14.65 6.72
C THR A 60 -12.31 -14.35 6.92
N GLU A 61 -13.17 -15.35 6.69
CA GLU A 61 -14.60 -15.23 7.01
C GLU A 61 -14.88 -15.38 8.52
N THR A 62 -13.91 -15.90 9.27
CA THR A 62 -14.00 -16.16 10.72
C THR A 62 -13.75 -14.92 11.53
N SER A 63 -14.55 -14.72 12.57
CA SER A 63 -14.36 -13.63 13.52
C SER A 63 -13.19 -13.93 14.45
N LEU A 64 -12.37 -12.92 14.71
CA LEU A 64 -11.17 -12.98 15.52
C LEU A 64 -11.45 -12.43 16.93
N PRO A 65 -10.88 -13.04 17.98
CA PRO A 65 -10.95 -12.49 19.32
C PRO A 65 -10.13 -11.18 19.44
N ALA A 66 -10.42 -10.40 20.48
CA ALA A 66 -9.83 -9.06 20.69
C ALA A 66 -8.30 -9.07 20.88
N ASP A 67 -7.73 -10.17 21.37
CA ASP A 67 -6.27 -10.37 21.48
C ASP A 67 -5.59 -10.43 20.11
N GLU A 68 -6.22 -11.06 19.11
CA GLU A 68 -5.75 -11.06 17.72
C GLU A 68 -5.82 -9.66 17.09
N VAL A 69 -6.87 -8.88 17.41
CA VAL A 69 -6.97 -7.47 16.99
C VAL A 69 -5.85 -6.65 17.61
N LEU A 70 -5.56 -6.86 18.90
CA LEU A 70 -4.47 -6.20 19.60
C LEU A 70 -3.09 -6.59 19.02
N ALA A 71 -2.91 -7.84 18.63
CA ALA A 71 -1.70 -8.31 17.95
C ALA A 71 -1.54 -7.63 16.58
N ALA A 72 -2.63 -7.48 15.81
CA ALA A 72 -2.60 -6.77 14.53
C ALA A 72 -2.19 -5.31 14.70
N ILE A 73 -2.75 -4.60 15.68
CA ILE A 73 -2.36 -3.21 15.96
C ILE A 73 -0.88 -3.12 16.34
N ARG A 74 -0.36 -4.06 17.12
CA ARG A 74 1.06 -4.06 17.52
C ARG A 74 2.01 -4.29 16.36
N ASN A 75 1.68 -5.26 15.50
CA ASN A 75 2.59 -5.71 14.47
C ASN A 75 2.62 -4.75 13.28
N PHE A 76 1.48 -4.12 12.94
CA PHE A 76 1.33 -3.45 11.64
C PHE A 76 1.01 -1.96 11.72
N SER A 77 0.88 -1.38 12.92
CA SER A 77 0.59 0.06 13.04
C SER A 77 1.68 0.94 12.43
N ASP A 78 2.94 0.52 12.51
CA ASP A 78 4.08 1.29 12.00
C ASP A 78 4.36 1.09 10.49
N GLU A 79 3.79 0.06 9.86
CA GLU A 79 4.11 -0.38 8.48
C GLU A 79 3.39 0.42 7.38
N GLY A 80 2.94 1.63 7.68
CA GLY A 80 2.29 2.51 6.69
C GLY A 80 0.83 2.15 6.37
N ILE A 81 0.31 1.04 6.90
CA ILE A 81 -1.10 0.68 6.77
C ILE A 81 -1.97 1.33 7.86
N SER A 82 -3.25 1.52 7.56
CA SER A 82 -4.21 2.05 8.53
C SER A 82 -5.10 0.95 9.11
N ILE A 83 -5.23 0.89 10.43
CA ILE A 83 -6.03 -0.11 11.14
C ILE A 83 -7.26 0.57 11.73
N TYR A 84 -8.45 0.14 11.34
CA TYR A 84 -9.72 0.57 11.91
C TYR A 84 -10.28 -0.50 12.85
N VAL A 85 -10.72 -0.11 14.03
CA VAL A 85 -11.46 -0.98 14.96
C VAL A 85 -12.78 -0.32 15.33
N ASP A 86 -13.86 -1.08 15.14
CA ASP A 86 -15.20 -0.73 15.54
C ASP A 86 -15.37 -0.86 17.05
N ASP A 87 -15.98 0.14 17.68
CA ASP A 87 -16.35 0.14 19.11
C ASP A 87 -15.24 -0.39 20.05
N MET A 88 -14.29 0.50 20.31
CA MET A 88 -13.24 0.47 21.33
C MET A 88 -13.79 0.68 22.74
N GLY A 89 -14.96 0.10 23.04
CA GLY A 89 -15.70 0.36 24.26
C GLY A 89 -16.42 1.71 24.22
N ASN A 90 -17.59 1.74 24.86
CA ASN A 90 -18.48 2.91 24.95
C ASN A 90 -18.97 3.46 23.60
N GLY A 91 -18.97 2.66 22.53
CA GLY A 91 -19.48 3.06 21.22
C GLY A 91 -18.55 4.01 20.45
N SER A 92 -17.28 4.09 20.83
CA SER A 92 -16.28 4.90 20.11
C SER A 92 -15.50 4.05 19.12
N ASP A 93 -15.44 4.44 17.84
CA ASP A 93 -14.58 3.80 16.86
C ASP A 93 -13.20 4.45 16.81
N MET A 94 -12.19 3.70 16.35
CA MET A 94 -10.83 4.20 16.29
C MET A 94 -10.11 3.78 15.01
N LEU A 95 -9.31 4.72 14.49
CA LEU A 95 -8.43 4.52 13.35
C LEU A 95 -7.00 4.81 13.79
N TRP A 96 -6.12 3.81 13.73
CA TRP A 96 -4.68 3.99 13.81
C TRP A 96 -4.15 4.13 12.40
N SER A 97 -3.52 5.27 12.11
CA SER A 97 -2.81 5.49 10.87
C SER A 97 -1.36 5.84 11.19
N HIS A 98 -0.48 5.67 10.19
CA HIS A 98 0.92 6.06 10.30
C HIS A 98 1.08 7.53 10.76
N ALA A 99 0.21 8.43 10.27
CA ALA A 99 0.19 9.83 10.68
C ALA A 99 -0.18 10.03 12.17
N MET A 100 -1.07 9.20 12.71
CA MET A 100 -1.45 9.24 14.12
C MET A 100 -0.29 8.87 15.03
N ILE A 101 0.50 7.87 14.64
CA ILE A 101 1.66 7.39 15.41
C ILE A 101 2.79 8.41 15.39
N GLN A 102 3.03 9.02 14.24
CA GLN A 102 4.02 10.07 14.08
C GLN A 102 3.59 11.42 14.67
N SER A 103 2.33 11.56 15.11
CA SER A 103 1.78 12.81 15.64
C SER A 103 2.63 13.39 16.77
N VAL A 104 2.83 14.71 16.75
CA VAL A 104 3.46 15.47 17.85
C VAL A 104 2.51 15.66 19.04
N ASN A 105 1.21 15.42 18.84
CA ASN A 105 0.22 15.53 19.91
C ASN A 105 0.34 14.35 20.89
N LYS A 106 0.65 14.67 22.15
CA LYS A 106 0.80 13.68 23.22
C LYS A 106 -0.47 12.84 23.43
N LYS A 107 -1.66 13.40 23.23
CA LYS A 107 -2.93 12.66 23.37
C LYS A 107 -3.12 11.61 22.29
N ASP A 108 -2.68 11.88 21.06
CA ASP A 108 -2.83 10.93 19.96
C ASP A 108 -1.82 9.78 20.10
N LYS A 109 -0.59 10.10 20.50
CA LYS A 109 0.42 9.10 20.88
C LYS A 109 0.01 8.22 22.04
N GLU A 110 -0.66 8.78 23.05
CA GLU A 110 -1.16 8.00 24.19
C GLU A 110 -2.15 6.93 23.75
N LYS A 111 -3.02 7.23 22.77
CA LYS A 111 -3.98 6.25 22.24
C LYS A 111 -3.33 5.15 21.38
N CYS A 112 -2.12 5.38 20.88
CA CYS A 112 -1.30 4.35 20.26
C CYS A 112 -0.55 3.47 21.29
N SER A 113 -0.55 3.84 22.57
CA SER A 113 0.14 3.07 23.60
C SER A 113 -0.58 1.76 23.91
N GLN A 114 0.20 0.69 24.11
CA GLN A 114 -0.33 -0.64 24.46
C GLN A 114 -1.26 -0.61 25.68
N LYS A 115 -0.91 0.20 26.68
CA LYS A 115 -1.71 0.36 27.91
C LYS A 115 -3.09 0.97 27.61
N TRP A 116 -3.13 1.97 26.74
CA TRP A 116 -4.40 2.61 26.37
C TRP A 116 -5.28 1.63 25.59
N ILE A 117 -4.72 0.97 24.57
CA ILE A 117 -5.47 0.04 23.72
C ILE A 117 -6.05 -1.11 24.56
N ALA A 118 -5.25 -1.75 25.42
CA ALA A 118 -5.71 -2.85 26.26
C ALA A 118 -6.81 -2.45 27.27
N ASN A 119 -6.85 -1.19 27.69
CA ASN A 119 -7.84 -0.69 28.64
C ASN A 119 -9.15 -0.24 27.97
N HIS A 120 -9.14 0.01 26.66
CA HIS A 120 -10.30 0.51 25.93
C HIS A 120 -10.88 -0.56 24.99
N LEU A 121 -10.06 -1.46 24.44
CA LEU A 121 -10.57 -2.57 23.64
C LEU A 121 -11.44 -3.50 24.49
N THR A 122 -12.65 -3.78 24.00
CA THR A 122 -13.58 -4.68 24.69
C THR A 122 -13.15 -6.13 24.44
N MET A 123 -12.45 -6.71 25.41
CA MET A 123 -11.82 -8.04 25.26
C MET A 123 -12.81 -9.20 25.12
N THR A 124 -14.10 -8.98 25.40
CA THR A 124 -15.16 -9.99 25.26
C THR A 124 -15.77 -10.05 23.86
N ASN A 125 -15.43 -9.10 22.98
CA ASN A 125 -16.01 -9.02 21.65
C ASN A 125 -15.21 -9.86 20.65
N TYR A 126 -15.92 -10.34 19.64
CA TYR A 126 -15.34 -10.91 18.43
C TYR A 126 -15.44 -9.89 17.29
N TYR A 127 -14.41 -9.87 16.46
CA TYR A 127 -14.23 -8.89 15.40
C TYR A 127 -14.10 -9.58 14.06
N LYS A 128 -14.91 -9.19 13.08
CA LYS A 128 -14.77 -9.64 11.71
C LYS A 128 -13.75 -8.78 10.97
N PRO A 129 -12.63 -9.37 10.50
CA PRO A 129 -11.60 -8.63 9.79
C PRO A 129 -11.98 -8.41 8.31
N TYR A 130 -11.52 -7.30 7.75
CA TYR A 130 -11.60 -6.98 6.31
C TYR A 130 -10.32 -6.27 5.87
N ILE A 131 -9.76 -6.68 4.73
CA ILE A 131 -8.58 -6.01 4.14
C ILE A 131 -9.04 -4.99 3.12
N VAL A 132 -8.53 -3.76 3.24
CA VAL A 132 -8.82 -2.65 2.35
C VAL A 132 -7.65 -2.47 1.39
N TYR A 133 -7.93 -2.19 0.12
CA TYR A 133 -6.92 -2.05 -0.92
C TYR A 133 -6.97 -0.68 -1.63
N ASP A 134 -5.93 -0.39 -2.40
CA ASP A 134 -5.84 0.68 -3.42
C ASP A 134 -6.15 2.11 -2.92
N ASN A 135 -5.56 2.47 -1.78
CA ASN A 135 -5.65 3.78 -1.11
C ASN A 135 -7.07 4.15 -0.64
N VAL A 136 -7.94 3.16 -0.45
CA VAL A 136 -9.25 3.40 0.15
C VAL A 136 -9.10 3.63 1.65
N ASP A 137 -9.73 4.69 2.18
CA ASP A 137 -9.77 4.98 3.61
C ASP A 137 -10.54 3.86 4.35
N PRO A 138 -9.89 3.12 5.27
CA PRO A 138 -10.55 2.07 6.04
C PRO A 138 -11.76 2.56 6.83
N LYS A 139 -11.75 3.81 7.30
CA LYS A 139 -12.89 4.38 8.03
C LYS A 139 -14.10 4.58 7.13
N GLU A 140 -13.91 5.16 5.94
CA GLU A 140 -14.99 5.34 4.97
C GLU A 140 -15.56 3.99 4.54
N TYR A 141 -14.69 3.01 4.27
CA TYR A 141 -15.11 1.68 3.85
C TYR A 141 -15.83 0.91 4.97
N ALA A 142 -15.38 1.04 6.22
CA ALA A 142 -16.08 0.48 7.38
C ALA A 142 -17.53 0.97 7.47
N GLN A 143 -17.76 2.27 7.24
CA GLN A 143 -19.12 2.85 7.24
C GLN A 143 -19.98 2.30 6.09
N LYS A 144 -19.39 2.09 4.92
CA LYS A 144 -20.06 1.47 3.77
C LYS A 144 -20.48 0.02 4.06
N ILE A 145 -19.64 -0.76 4.75
CA ILE A 145 -19.98 -2.13 5.18
C ILE A 145 -21.14 -2.09 6.19
N LYS A 146 -21.06 -1.21 7.21
CA LYS A 146 -22.09 -1.07 8.26
C LYS A 146 -23.45 -0.65 7.70
N THR A 147 -23.47 0.23 6.70
CA THR A 147 -24.69 0.71 6.04
C THR A 147 -25.25 -0.27 4.99
N GLY A 148 -24.56 -1.39 4.73
CA GLY A 148 -24.99 -2.40 3.76
C GLY A 148 -24.84 -1.98 2.29
N ASN A 149 -24.15 -0.86 2.03
CA ASN A 149 -23.99 -0.29 0.69
C ASN A 149 -22.89 -0.97 -0.14
N VAL A 150 -22.09 -1.85 0.46
CA VAL A 150 -21.00 -2.55 -0.22
C VAL A 150 -21.04 -4.04 0.07
N ASN A 151 -20.77 -4.82 -0.97
CA ASN A 151 -20.73 -6.26 -0.89
C ASN A 151 -19.46 -6.71 -0.15
N ARG A 152 -19.62 -7.44 0.96
CA ARG A 152 -18.55 -7.88 1.87
C ARG A 152 -17.45 -8.73 1.21
N LYS A 153 -17.66 -9.17 -0.03
CA LYS A 153 -16.78 -10.05 -0.82
C LYS A 153 -15.92 -9.31 -1.88
N MET A 154 -16.00 -7.98 -1.95
CA MET A 154 -15.46 -7.18 -3.09
C MET A 154 -14.25 -6.30 -2.75
N LEU A 155 -13.39 -6.74 -1.84
CA LEU A 155 -12.10 -6.10 -1.65
C LEU A 155 -11.09 -6.85 -2.53
N LYS A 156 -11.07 -6.49 -3.82
CA LYS A 156 -10.00 -6.87 -4.74
C LYS A 156 -9.17 -5.62 -5.01
N GLY A 157 -7.87 -5.73 -4.81
CA GLY A 157 -6.93 -4.69 -5.17
C GLY A 157 -5.50 -5.22 -5.18
N GLU A 158 -4.57 -4.34 -5.53
CA GLU A 158 -3.16 -4.69 -5.69
C GLU A 158 -2.38 -4.39 -4.41
N PHE A 159 -2.65 -3.25 -3.77
CA PHE A 159 -1.90 -2.78 -2.60
C PHE A 159 -2.78 -2.75 -1.36
N VAL A 160 -2.30 -3.31 -0.25
CA VAL A 160 -3.04 -3.26 1.03
C VAL A 160 -2.91 -1.86 1.62
N SER A 161 -4.05 -1.22 1.86
CA SER A 161 -4.12 0.15 2.41
C SER A 161 -4.52 0.15 3.88
N GLY A 162 -5.16 -0.92 4.34
CA GLY A 162 -5.54 -1.04 5.73
C GLY A 162 -6.30 -2.29 6.09
N ILE A 163 -6.57 -2.44 7.38
CA ILE A 163 -7.33 -3.54 7.96
C ILE A 163 -8.47 -2.95 8.78
N ILE A 164 -9.67 -3.50 8.62
CA ILE A 164 -10.87 -3.11 9.38
C ILE A 164 -11.28 -4.29 10.26
N PHE A 165 -11.54 -4.02 11.53
CA PHE A 165 -12.12 -4.95 12.48
C PHE A 165 -13.50 -4.45 12.89
N LEU A 166 -14.57 -5.10 12.44
CA LEU A 166 -15.94 -4.76 12.82
C LEU A 166 -16.45 -5.70 13.90
N ILE A 167 -17.20 -5.22 14.90
CA ILE A 167 -17.80 -6.12 15.89
C ILE A 167 -18.73 -7.09 15.17
N ASP A 168 -18.48 -8.39 15.33
CA ASP A 168 -19.40 -9.42 14.91
C ASP A 168 -20.48 -9.53 15.97
N LYS A 169 -21.62 -8.88 15.71
CA LYS A 169 -22.83 -9.04 16.51
C LYS A 169 -23.46 -10.39 16.15
N THR A 170 -22.82 -11.48 16.55
CA THR A 170 -23.50 -12.76 16.67
C THR A 170 -24.59 -12.57 17.73
N SER A 171 -25.81 -12.39 17.22
CA SER A 171 -27.05 -12.45 18.01
C SER A 171 -27.43 -13.90 18.25
#